data_AF-A0AA38GTX1-F1
#
_entry.id   AF-A0AA38GTX1-F1
#
_cell.length_a   1.000
_cell.length_b   1.000
_cell.length_c   1.000
_cell.angle_alpha   90.00
_cell.angle_beta   90.00
_cell.angle_gamma   90.00
#
_symmetry.space_group_name_H-M   'P 1'
#
loop_
_entity.id
_entity.type
_entity.pdbx_description
1 polymer ?
#
loop_
_entity_poly.entity_id
_entity_poly.type
_entity_poly.pdbx_seq_one_letter_code
_entity_poly.pdbx_strand_id
1 'polypeptide(L)'
;MELASDEGLRTKLYKIGKRLKKPSFEKSVLLHNIEEILSYLCLIEQSDYSSMFSVVAPLLTHLARSSLLRHEEADVRLLVITCISEITWITTSSFPCDDTTMEEVYELLIKSFQNLWDITNPHFDKRIKILKNMAK
;
A
#
# COMPACT_ATOMS: atom_id res chain seq x y z
N MET A 1 18.82 -14.49 -0.12
CA MET A 1 17.81 -13.49 -0.53
C MET A 1 18.49 -12.62 -1.57
N GLU A 2 18.26 -12.89 -2.85
CA GLU A 2 18.80 -12.03 -3.91
C GLU A 2 18.17 -10.65 -3.77
N LEU A 3 18.99 -9.63 -3.54
CA LEU A 3 18.59 -8.23 -3.67
C LEU A 3 18.08 -8.07 -5.11
N ALA A 4 16.79 -7.84 -5.27
CA ALA A 4 16.25 -7.53 -6.58
C ALA A 4 16.94 -6.24 -7.04
N SER A 5 17.67 -6.29 -8.16
CA SER A 5 18.14 -5.07 -8.81
C SER A 5 16.96 -4.12 -9.00
N ASP A 6 17.19 -2.82 -8.81
CA ASP A 6 16.19 -1.76 -8.97
C ASP A 6 15.32 -1.94 -10.21
N GLU A 7 15.91 -2.37 -11.33
CA GLU A 7 15.18 -2.64 -12.57
C GLU A 7 14.16 -3.79 -12.45
N GLY A 8 14.55 -4.85 -11.75
CA GLY A 8 13.71 -6.01 -11.48
C GLY A 8 12.53 -5.67 -10.57
N LEU A 9 12.78 -4.89 -9.51
CA LEU A 9 11.74 -4.43 -8.60
C LEU A 9 10.76 -3.48 -9.31
N ARG A 10 11.28 -2.51 -10.08
CA ARG A 10 10.49 -1.58 -10.89
C ARG A 10 9.59 -2.32 -11.87
N THR A 11 10.12 -3.35 -12.54
CA THR A 11 9.35 -4.18 -13.47
C THR A 11 8.22 -4.94 -12.77
N LYS A 12 8.47 -5.47 -11.57
CA LYS A 12 7.43 -6.16 -10.76
C LYS A 12 6.31 -5.20 -10.38
N LEU A 13 6.64 -4.03 -9.83
CA LEU A 13 5.69 -2.98 -9.46
C LEU A 13 4.87 -2.49 -10.66
N TYR A 14 5.50 -2.31 -11.82
CA TYR A 14 4.81 -1.90 -13.04
C TYR A 14 3.80 -2.95 -13.51
N LYS A 15 4.20 -4.22 -13.54
CA LYS A 15 3.34 -5.33 -13.97
C LYS A 15 2.14 -5.49 -13.06
N ILE A 16 2.33 -5.41 -11.74
CA ILE A 16 1.25 -5.59 -10.78
C ILE A 16 0.33 -4.36 -10.71
N GLY A 17 0.87 -3.14 -10.81
CA GLY A 17 0.08 -1.91 -10.91
C GLY A 17 -0.82 -1.90 -12.15
N LYS A 18 -0.38 -2.49 -13.27
CA LYS A 18 -1.24 -2.69 -14.45
C LYS A 18 -2.40 -3.64 -14.20
N ARG A 19 -2.25 -4.64 -13.33
CA ARG A 19 -3.33 -5.57 -12.98
C ARG A 19 -4.42 -4.79 -12.25
N LEU A 20 -4.08 -3.98 -11.25
CA LEU A 20 -5.03 -3.19 -10.45
C LEU A 20 -5.98 -2.28 -11.25
N LYS A 21 -5.69 -1.98 -12.53
CA LYS A 21 -6.60 -1.22 -13.41
C LYS A 21 -7.88 -1.97 -13.79
N LYS A 22 -7.93 -3.30 -13.61
CA LYS A 22 -9.10 -4.10 -14.01
C LYS A 22 -10.25 -3.91 -13.00
N PRO A 23 -11.49 -3.68 -13.47
CA PRO A 23 -12.61 -3.28 -12.62
C PRO A 23 -13.23 -4.41 -11.79
N SER A 24 -12.90 -5.67 -12.06
CA SER A 24 -13.47 -6.82 -11.34
C SER A 24 -12.36 -7.79 -10.97
N PHE A 25 -12.04 -7.81 -9.69
CA PHE A 25 -11.18 -8.82 -9.08
C PHE A 25 -12.02 -9.63 -8.10
N GLU A 26 -11.86 -10.94 -8.14
CA GLU A 26 -12.22 -11.76 -7.01
C GLU A 26 -11.44 -11.28 -5.77
N LYS A 27 -12.09 -11.22 -4.60
CA LYS A 27 -11.52 -10.70 -3.35
C LYS A 27 -10.13 -11.27 -3.04
N SER A 28 -9.98 -12.58 -3.17
CA SER A 28 -8.73 -13.32 -2.94
C SER A 28 -7.59 -12.80 -3.83
N VAL A 29 -7.88 -12.57 -5.09
CA VAL A 29 -6.95 -12.04 -6.10
C VAL A 29 -6.61 -10.57 -5.81
N LEU A 30 -7.58 -9.76 -5.42
CA LEU A 30 -7.35 -8.36 -5.06
C LEU A 30 -6.41 -8.25 -3.86
N LEU A 31 -6.71 -8.99 -2.78
CA LEU A 31 -5.87 -9.02 -1.58
C LEU A 31 -4.44 -9.46 -1.90
N HIS A 32 -4.29 -10.56 -2.65
CA HIS A 32 -2.98 -11.05 -3.04
C HIS A 32 -2.17 -10.00 -3.82
N ASN A 33 -2.80 -9.32 -4.78
CA ASN A 33 -2.12 -8.28 -5.56
C ASN A 33 -1.65 -7.11 -4.68
N ILE A 34 -2.47 -6.68 -3.70
CA ILE A 34 -2.11 -5.57 -2.80
C ILE A 34 -1.01 -6.01 -1.83
N GLU A 35 -1.03 -7.26 -1.35
CA GLU A 35 0.04 -7.82 -0.50
C GLU A 35 1.38 -7.90 -1.23
N GLU A 36 1.38 -8.33 -2.50
CA GLU A 36 2.59 -8.31 -3.33
C GLU A 36 3.10 -6.87 -3.51
N ILE A 37 2.21 -5.92 -3.80
CA ILE A 37 2.57 -4.50 -3.90
C ILE A 37 3.25 -4.02 -2.62
N LEU A 38 2.64 -4.29 -1.46
CA LEU A 38 3.22 -3.90 -0.17
C LEU A 38 4.60 -4.52 0.02
N SER A 39 4.75 -5.81 -0.32
CA SER A 39 6.04 -6.50 -0.21
C SER A 39 7.13 -5.87 -1.09
N TYR A 40 6.76 -5.35 -2.26
CA TYR A 40 7.69 -4.67 -3.17
C TYR A 40 8.00 -3.25 -2.70
N LEU A 41 7.01 -2.51 -2.18
CA LEU A 41 7.22 -1.17 -1.63
C LEU A 41 8.18 -1.20 -0.44
N CYS A 42 8.07 -2.19 0.46
CA CYS A 42 8.98 -2.35 1.60
C CYS A 42 10.43 -2.72 1.22
N LEU A 43 10.72 -3.00 -0.06
CA LEU A 43 12.07 -3.22 -0.57
C LEU A 43 12.68 -1.95 -1.18
N ILE A 44 11.91 -0.87 -1.33
CA ILE A 44 12.42 0.39 -1.87
C ILE A 44 13.05 1.17 -0.70
N GLU A 45 14.35 1.39 -0.75
CA GLU A 45 15.00 2.32 0.18
C GLU A 45 14.70 3.76 -0.22
N GLN A 46 14.65 4.66 0.76
CA GLN A 46 14.35 6.08 0.53
C GLN A 46 15.32 6.73 -0.48
N SER A 47 16.60 6.32 -0.47
CA SER A 47 17.62 6.78 -1.42
C SER A 47 17.32 6.41 -2.88
N ASP A 48 16.59 5.33 -3.10
CA ASP A 48 16.33 4.76 -4.42
C ASP A 48 14.98 5.22 -4.99
N TYR A 49 14.18 5.96 -4.21
CA TYR A 49 12.84 6.37 -4.59
C TYR A 49 12.80 7.15 -5.91
N SER A 50 13.79 8.01 -6.16
CA SER A 50 13.83 8.82 -7.38
C SER A 50 13.87 7.97 -8.65
N SER A 51 14.48 6.78 -8.62
CA SER A 51 14.54 5.85 -9.76
C SER A 51 13.21 5.09 -9.96
N MET A 52 12.43 4.97 -8.89
CA MET A 52 11.15 4.24 -8.82
C MET A 52 9.92 5.12 -9.06
N PHE A 53 10.07 6.45 -8.98
CA PHE A 53 8.97 7.43 -9.05
C PHE A 53 8.02 7.19 -10.24
N SER A 54 8.57 6.89 -11.42
CA SER A 54 7.79 6.67 -12.65
C SER A 54 6.80 5.49 -12.58
N VAL A 55 7.01 4.56 -11.64
CA VAL A 55 6.13 3.42 -11.41
C VAL A 55 5.30 3.59 -10.14
N VAL A 56 5.87 4.19 -9.09
CA VAL A 56 5.17 4.40 -7.83
C VAL A 56 4.07 5.45 -7.94
N ALA A 57 4.31 6.57 -8.65
CA ALA A 57 3.30 7.62 -8.77
C ALA A 57 2.01 7.15 -9.47
N PRO A 58 2.06 6.45 -10.63
CA PRO A 58 0.86 5.86 -11.21
C PRO A 58 0.21 4.81 -10.32
N LEU A 59 0.98 4.03 -9.57
CA LEU A 59 0.45 3.03 -8.65
C LEU A 59 -0.33 3.68 -7.50
N LEU A 60 0.20 4.75 -6.92
CA LEU A 60 -0.47 5.55 -5.89
C LEU A 60 -1.82 6.09 -6.40
N THR A 61 -1.86 6.64 -7.62
CA THR A 61 -3.13 7.08 -8.24
C THR A 61 -4.17 5.96 -8.35
N HIS A 62 -3.75 4.70 -8.56
CA HIS A 62 -4.69 3.57 -8.58
C HIS A 62 -5.13 3.17 -7.18
N LEU A 63 -4.21 3.11 -6.22
CA LEU A 63 -4.49 2.77 -4.82
C LEU A 63 -5.43 3.79 -4.17
N ALA A 64 -5.29 5.07 -4.51
CA ALA A 64 -6.12 6.16 -4.00
C ALA A 64 -7.52 6.26 -4.63
N ARG A 65 -7.91 5.33 -5.53
CA ARG A 65 -9.27 5.33 -6.10
C ARG A 65 -10.28 5.01 -5.00
N SER A 66 -11.42 5.70 -5.04
CA SER A 66 -12.52 5.51 -4.07
C SER A 66 -12.98 4.05 -3.97
N SER A 67 -12.94 3.29 -5.08
CA SER A 67 -13.28 1.87 -5.10
C SER A 67 -12.38 0.99 -4.21
N LEU A 68 -11.14 1.41 -3.95
CA LEU A 68 -10.20 0.70 -3.08
C LEU A 68 -10.18 1.30 -1.67
N LEU A 69 -10.17 2.63 -1.54
CA LEU A 69 -10.21 3.31 -0.24
C LEU A 69 -11.49 3.02 0.54
N ARG A 70 -12.63 2.91 -0.16
CA ARG A 70 -13.96 2.65 0.40
C ARG A 70 -14.48 1.26 0.05
N HIS A 71 -13.58 0.33 -0.24
CA HIS A 71 -13.95 -1.06 -0.53
C HIS A 71 -14.74 -1.66 0.65
N GLU A 72 -15.71 -2.53 0.41
CA GLU A 72 -16.58 -3.09 1.47
C GLU A 72 -15.80 -3.93 2.50
N GLU A 73 -14.78 -4.65 2.03
CA GLU A 73 -13.89 -5.48 2.83
C GLU A 73 -12.85 -4.68 3.63
N ALA A 74 -12.84 -4.86 4.95
CA ALA A 74 -11.94 -4.14 5.86
C ALA A 74 -10.45 -4.45 5.60
N ASP A 75 -10.13 -5.69 5.24
CA ASP A 75 -8.76 -6.11 4.94
C ASP A 75 -8.20 -5.46 3.68
N VAL A 76 -9.05 -5.27 2.66
CA VAL A 76 -8.66 -4.59 1.43
C VAL A 76 -8.33 -3.14 1.76
N ARG A 77 -9.22 -2.46 2.50
CA ARG A 77 -8.98 -1.07 2.94
C ARG A 77 -7.68 -0.95 3.73
N LEU A 78 -7.50 -1.78 4.76
CA LEU A 78 -6.32 -1.76 5.63
C LEU A 78 -5.02 -1.91 4.81
N LEU A 79 -4.97 -2.87 3.89
CA LEU A 79 -3.79 -3.07 3.05
C LEU A 79 -3.54 -1.91 2.08
N VAL A 80 -4.59 -1.36 1.45
CA VAL A 80 -4.47 -0.21 0.55
C VAL A 80 -3.89 1.00 1.29
N ILE A 81 -4.45 1.31 2.45
CA ILE A 81 -3.98 2.41 3.29
C ILE A 81 -2.52 2.18 3.72
N THR A 82 -2.16 0.94 4.05
CA THR A 82 -0.77 0.58 4.38
C THR A 82 0.17 0.86 3.21
N CYS A 83 -0.18 0.42 2.00
CA CYS A 83 0.62 0.70 0.81
C CYS A 83 0.78 2.20 0.57
N ILE A 84 -0.29 2.98 0.73
CA ILE A 84 -0.23 4.44 0.57
C ILE A 84 0.67 5.05 1.64
N SER A 85 0.56 4.61 2.89
CA SER A 85 1.39 5.10 4.00
C SER A 85 2.87 4.79 3.79
N GLU A 86 3.19 3.61 3.26
CA GLU A 86 4.56 3.24 2.88
C GLU A 86 5.09 4.17 1.78
N ILE A 87 4.28 4.46 0.75
CA ILE A 87 4.64 5.41 -0.30
C ILE A 87 4.85 6.81 0.28
N THR A 88 3.98 7.26 1.19
CA THR A 88 4.14 8.53 1.91
C THR A 88 5.46 8.58 2.69
N TRP A 89 5.80 7.50 3.39
CA TRP A 89 7.06 7.40 4.14
C TRP A 89 8.28 7.48 3.20
N ILE A 90 8.26 6.73 2.10
CA ILE A 90 9.34 6.74 1.11
C ILE A 90 9.46 8.13 0.45
N THR A 91 8.34 8.83 0.24
CA THR A 91 8.31 10.09 -0.52
C THR A 91 8.62 11.34 0.28
N THR A 92 8.46 11.35 1.61
CA THR A 92 8.70 12.35 2.69
C THR A 92 8.77 13.87 2.39
N SER A 93 9.21 14.29 1.20
CA SER A 93 9.31 15.66 0.69
C SER A 93 8.64 15.88 -0.68
N SER A 94 8.04 14.86 -1.31
CA SER A 94 7.53 14.92 -2.69
C SER A 94 6.24 14.12 -2.93
N PHE A 95 5.37 14.02 -1.91
CA PHE A 95 4.12 13.26 -2.01
C PHE A 95 3.19 13.87 -3.09
N PRO A 96 2.76 13.07 -4.10
CA PRO A 96 1.99 13.59 -5.24
C PRO A 96 0.47 13.38 -5.08
N CYS A 97 -0.10 13.50 -3.88
CA CYS A 97 -1.53 13.79 -3.75
C CYS A 97 -1.77 15.07 -2.96
N ASP A 98 -2.92 15.68 -3.22
CA ASP A 98 -3.37 16.88 -2.52
C ASP A 98 -3.62 16.60 -1.03
N ASP A 99 -3.53 17.65 -0.22
CA ASP A 99 -3.64 17.57 1.25
C ASP A 99 -4.94 16.92 1.72
N THR A 100 -6.05 17.10 0.99
CA THR A 100 -7.36 16.50 1.31
C THR A 100 -7.33 14.98 1.20
N THR A 101 -6.72 14.48 0.12
CA THR A 101 -6.53 13.03 -0.08
C THR A 101 -5.64 12.45 1.02
N MET A 102 -4.62 13.19 1.44
CA MET A 102 -3.74 12.77 2.54
C MET A 102 -4.45 12.71 3.88
N GLU A 103 -5.28 13.69 4.18
CA GLU A 103 -6.09 13.70 5.41
C GLU A 103 -7.04 12.48 5.45
N GLU A 104 -7.72 12.17 4.34
CA GLU A 104 -8.57 10.97 4.25
C GLU A 104 -7.76 9.68 4.45
N VAL A 105 -6.55 9.60 3.89
CA VAL A 105 -5.65 8.45 4.08
C VAL A 105 -5.23 8.31 5.55
N TYR A 106 -4.80 9.40 6.20
CA TYR A 106 -4.42 9.36 7.62
C TYR A 106 -5.58 8.98 8.53
N GLU A 107 -6.77 9.53 8.29
CA GLU A 107 -7.96 9.14 9.03
C GLU A 107 -8.29 7.65 8.87
N LEU A 108 -8.26 7.17 7.62
CA LEU A 108 -8.54 5.77 7.31
C LEU A 108 -7.49 4.86 7.96
N LEU A 109 -6.22 5.28 8.02
CA LEU A 109 -5.15 4.59 8.72
C LEU A 109 -5.43 4.47 10.22
N ILE A 110 -5.73 5.58 10.88
CA ILE A 110 -6.07 5.59 12.31
C ILE A 110 -7.29 4.68 12.56
N LYS A 111 -8.32 4.76 11.71
CA LYS A 111 -9.52 3.91 11.77
C LYS A 111 -9.20 2.43 11.56
N SER A 112 -8.23 2.10 10.71
CA SER A 112 -7.84 0.72 10.40
C SER A 112 -7.19 -0.01 11.59
N PHE A 113 -6.58 0.74 12.51
CA PHE A 113 -6.01 0.25 13.76
C PHE A 113 -6.94 0.39 14.97
N GLN A 114 -8.18 0.85 14.77
CA GLN A 114 -9.19 0.79 15.83
C GLN A 114 -9.43 -0.67 16.22
N ASN A 115 -9.68 -0.88 17.51
CA ASN A 115 -9.92 -2.20 18.11
C ASN A 115 -8.70 -3.15 18.04
N LEU A 116 -7.47 -2.62 18.01
CA LEU A 116 -6.26 -3.43 18.23
C LEU A 116 -6.21 -4.11 19.62
N TRP A 117 -7.10 -3.78 20.55
CA TRP A 117 -7.22 -4.51 21.81
C TRP A 117 -7.92 -5.86 21.65
N ASP A 118 -8.69 -6.06 20.57
CA ASP A 118 -9.39 -7.31 20.28
C ASP A 118 -8.45 -8.31 19.60
N ILE A 119 -7.73 -9.06 20.43
CA ILE A 119 -6.82 -10.13 19.99
C ILE A 119 -7.54 -11.34 19.39
N THR A 120 -8.87 -11.43 19.57
CA THR A 120 -9.69 -12.53 19.01
C THR A 120 -10.09 -12.28 17.56
N ASN A 121 -9.88 -11.06 17.08
CA ASN A 121 -10.15 -10.68 15.70
C ASN A 121 -9.27 -11.50 14.74
N PRO A 122 -9.84 -12.17 13.72
CA PRO A 122 -9.07 -12.99 12.77
C PRO A 122 -8.03 -12.21 11.97
N HIS A 123 -8.10 -10.88 11.97
CA HIS A 123 -7.17 -9.98 11.29
C HIS A 123 -6.13 -9.33 12.22
N PHE A 124 -6.13 -9.69 13.52
CA PHE A 124 -5.24 -9.09 14.52
C PHE A 124 -3.76 -9.21 14.13
N ASP A 125 -3.29 -10.41 13.80
CA ASP A 125 -1.89 -10.64 13.41
C ASP A 125 -1.48 -9.82 12.17
N LYS A 126 -2.41 -9.70 11.21
CA LYS A 126 -2.19 -8.91 9.99
C LYS A 126 -2.06 -7.43 10.32
N ARG A 127 -2.92 -6.89 11.20
CA ARG A 127 -2.85 -5.51 11.67
C ARG A 127 -1.56 -5.23 12.45
N ILE A 128 -1.13 -6.14 13.32
CA ILE A 128 0.14 -6.01 14.05
C ILE A 128 1.35 -6.05 13.12
N LYS A 129 1.37 -6.94 12.13
CA LYS A 129 2.45 -7.01 11.13
C LYS A 129 2.58 -5.71 10.35
N ILE A 130 1.44 -5.15 9.94
CA ILE A 130 1.38 -3.84 9.26
C ILE A 130 1.91 -2.73 10.17
N LEU A 131 1.44 -2.64 11.42
CA LEU A 131 1.87 -1.62 12.37
C LEU A 131 3.39 -1.69 12.61
N LYS A 132 3.94 -2.90 12.72
CA LYS A 132 5.39 -3.12 12.86
C LYS A 132 6.19 -2.65 11.64
N ASN A 133 5.62 -2.73 10.44
CA ASN A 133 6.29 -2.22 9.24
C ASN A 133 6.34 -0.70 9.24
N MET A 134 5.27 -0.04 9.69
CA MET A 134 5.19 1.43 9.74
C MET A 134 6.02 2.09 10.84
N ALA A 135 6.32 1.35 11.91
CA ALA A 135 7.09 1.85 13.05
C ALA A 135 8.62 1.76 12.85
N LYS A 136 9.08 1.38 11.65
CA LYS A 136 10.50 1.35 11.28
C LYS A 136 10.97 2.73 10.82
#